data_AF-A0A4Y1N1Q0-F1
#
_entry.id   AF-A0A4Y1N1Q0-F1
#
_cell.length_a   1.000
_cell.length_b   1.000
_cell.length_c   1.000
_cell.angle_alpha   90.00
_cell.angle_beta   90.00
_cell.angle_gamma   90.00
#
_symmetry.space_group_name_H-M   'P 1'
#
loop_
_entity.id
_entity.type
_entity.pdbx_description
1 polymer ?
#
loop_
_entity_poly.entity_id
_entity_poly.type
_entity_poly.pdbx_seq_one_letter_code
_entity_poly.pdbx_strand_id
1 'polypeptide(L)'
;MLVVETVAKIRRLHRVQGKSIKAICRELGISRKVVRKVLRSGETEFRYSRARQPQPKLGPWQAELERLLEANEGKRGQQALGGLT
;
A
#
# COMPACT_ATOMS: atom_id res chain seq x y z
N MET A 1 -6.74 1.05 -7.44
CA MET A 1 -6.00 0.25 -8.43
C MET A 1 -6.68 0.45 -9.77
N LEU A 2 -5.95 0.71 -10.86
CA LEU A 2 -6.55 0.65 -12.20
C LEU A 2 -6.51 -0.81 -12.66
N VAL A 3 -7.67 -1.37 -13.01
CA VAL A 3 -7.79 -2.73 -13.53
C VAL A 3 -7.33 -2.76 -15.00
N VAL A 4 -6.80 -3.90 -15.45
CA VAL A 4 -6.33 -4.14 -16.82
C VAL A 4 -7.36 -3.72 -17.87
N GLU A 5 -8.64 -3.99 -17.61
CA GLU A 5 -9.76 -3.62 -18.50
C GLU A 5 -9.83 -2.11 -18.76
N THR A 6 -9.64 -1.29 -17.73
CA THR A 6 -9.69 0.17 -17.85
C THR A 6 -8.48 0.68 -18.64
N VAL A 7 -7.31 0.10 -18.40
CA VAL A 7 -6.07 0.41 -19.14
C VAL A 7 -6.24 0.09 -20.63
N ALA A 8 -6.79 -1.09 -20.95
CA ALA A 8 -7.07 -1.51 -22.32
C ALA A 8 -8.09 -0.57 -23.00
N LYS A 9 -9.16 -0.19 -22.30
CA LYS A 9 -10.19 0.71 -22.84
C LYS A 9 -9.63 2.09 -23.16
N ILE A 10 -8.83 2.68 -22.26
CA ILE A 10 -8.13 3.95 -22.51
C ILE A 10 -7.25 3.87 -23.76
N ARG A 11 -6.44 2.80 -23.90
CA ARG A 11 -5.55 2.64 -25.05
C ARG A 11 -6.30 2.48 -26.35
N ARG A 12 -7.37 1.69 -26.37
CA ARG A 12 -8.21 1.49 -27.56
C ARG A 12 -8.85 2.81 -27.98
N LEU A 13 -9.43 3.56 -27.04
CA LEU A 13 -10.05 4.85 -27.33
C LEU A 13 -9.04 5.85 -27.92
N HIS A 14 -7.81 5.86 -27.42
CA HIS A 14 -6.79 6.79 -27.90
C HIS A 14 -6.13 6.34 -29.22
N ARG A 15 -5.62 5.10 -29.29
CA ARG A 15 -4.80 4.62 -30.41
C ARG A 15 -5.62 4.11 -31.59
N VAL A 16 -6.77 3.49 -31.33
CA VAL A 16 -7.62 2.91 -32.38
C VAL A 16 -8.69 3.90 -32.81
N GLN A 17 -9.38 4.54 -31.85
CA GLN A 17 -10.46 5.48 -32.16
C GLN A 17 -10.01 6.95 -32.28
N GLY A 18 -8.73 7.26 -32.03
CA GLY A 18 -8.20 8.62 -32.15
C GLY A 18 -8.80 9.66 -31.20
N LYS A 19 -9.49 9.23 -30.13
CA LYS A 19 -10.16 10.16 -29.21
C LYS A 19 -9.16 10.99 -28.42
N SER A 20 -9.45 12.28 -28.27
CA SER A 20 -8.65 13.17 -27.42
C SER A 20 -8.70 12.75 -25.96
N ILE A 21 -7.65 13.08 -25.20
CA ILE A 21 -7.59 12.84 -23.74
C ILE A 21 -8.80 13.46 -23.03
N LYS A 22 -9.27 14.64 -23.46
CA LYS A 22 -10.44 15.30 -22.86
C LYS A 22 -11.72 14.49 -23.07
N ALA A 23 -11.90 13.89 -24.24
CA ALA A 23 -13.05 13.03 -24.53
C ALA A 23 -13.00 11.75 -23.68
N ILE A 24 -11.84 11.09 -23.62
CA ILE A 24 -11.63 9.88 -22.81
C ILE A 24 -11.92 10.14 -21.32
N CYS A 25 -11.48 11.28 -20.79
CA CYS A 25 -11.77 11.66 -19.40
C CYS A 25 -13.27 11.82 -19.13
N ARG A 26 -14.02 12.43 -20.06
CA ARG A 26 -15.47 12.60 -19.93
C ARG A 26 -16.22 11.28 -20.04
N GLU A 27 -15.80 10.42 -20.96
CA GLU A 27 -16.45 9.13 -21.24
C GLU A 27 -16.22 8.09 -20.12
N LEU A 28 -15.02 8.05 -19.55
CA LEU A 28 -14.66 7.05 -18.52
C LEU A 28 -14.72 7.60 -17.09
N GLY A 29 -14.92 8.90 -16.88
CA GLY A 29 -14.86 9.52 -15.56
C GLY A 29 -13.47 9.50 -14.92
N ILE A 30 -12.41 9.33 -15.72
CA ILE A 30 -11.03 9.18 -15.23
C ILE A 30 -10.28 10.50 -15.33
N SER A 31 -9.50 10.83 -14.29
CA SER A 31 -8.70 12.06 -14.27
C SER A 31 -7.69 12.12 -15.43
N ARG A 32 -7.44 13.33 -15.96
CA ARG A 32 -6.46 13.56 -17.03
C ARG A 32 -5.06 13.04 -16.67
N LYS A 33 -4.67 13.14 -15.39
CA LYS A 33 -3.39 12.64 -14.88
C LYS A 33 -3.26 11.14 -15.11
N VAL A 34 -4.31 10.40 -14.78
CA VAL A 34 -4.34 8.94 -14.92
C VAL A 34 -4.34 8.53 -16.40
N VAL A 35 -5.16 9.16 -17.25
CA VAL A 35 -5.17 8.90 -18.70
C VAL A 35 -3.78 9.13 -19.31
N ARG A 36 -3.13 10.26 -18.97
CA ARG A 36 -1.75 10.55 -19.42
C ARG A 36 -0.74 9.51 -18.92
N LYS A 37 -0.87 9.07 -17.67
CA LYS A 37 0.00 8.02 -17.09
C LYS A 37 -0.11 6.72 -17.90
N VAL A 38 -1.34 6.27 -18.16
CA VAL A 38 -1.66 5.06 -18.94
C VAL A 38 -1.07 5.10 -20.35
N LEU A 39 -1.20 6.25 -21.02
CA LEU A 39 -0.72 6.41 -22.39
C LEU A 39 0.82 6.50 -22.48
N ARG A 40 1.49 7.03 -21.44
CA ARG A 40 2.95 7.20 -21.39
C ARG A 40 3.70 5.93 -21.01
N SER A 41 3.25 5.21 -19.99
CA SER A 41 4.07 4.14 -19.37
C SER A 41 4.02 2.80 -20.09
N GLY A 42 2.99 2.52 -20.91
CA GLY A 42 2.86 1.21 -21.55
C GLY A 42 2.57 0.04 -20.58
N GLU A 43 2.46 0.29 -19.27
CA GLU A 43 2.12 -0.68 -18.22
C GLU A 43 0.66 -1.15 -18.30
N THR A 44 0.46 -2.46 -18.23
CA THR A 44 -0.85 -3.13 -18.24
C THR A 44 -1.57 -3.06 -16.90
N GLU A 45 -0.83 -2.88 -15.80
CA GLU A 45 -1.36 -2.75 -14.45
C GLU A 45 -0.64 -1.64 -13.68
N PHE A 46 -1.40 -0.80 -12.97
CA PHE A 46 -0.85 0.12 -11.99
C PHE A 46 -1.12 -0.44 -10.59
N ARG A 47 -0.24 -1.31 -10.13
CA ARG A 47 -0.25 -1.80 -8.74
C ARG A 47 0.44 -0.78 -7.84
N TYR A 48 -0.13 -0.54 -6.67
CA TYR A 48 0.55 0.24 -5.64
C TYR A 48 1.67 -0.62 -5.05
N SER A 49 2.92 -0.43 -5.51
CA SER A 49 4.10 -1.02 -4.88
C SER A 49 4.74 0.01 -3.96
N ARG A 50 4.90 -0.34 -2.67
CA ARG A 50 5.80 0.41 -1.80
C ARG A 50 7.21 -0.10 -2.02
N ALA A 51 8.12 0.79 -2.43
CA ALA A 51 9.55 0.46 -2.54
C ALA A 51 10.17 0.09 -1.19
N ARG A 52 9.64 0.64 -0.10
CA ARG A 52 10.05 0.34 1.28
C ARG A 52 8.81 0.18 2.13
N GLN A 53 8.60 -1.01 2.67
CA GLN A 53 7.61 -1.22 3.71
C GLN A 53 8.09 -0.46 4.96
N PRO A 54 7.24 0.37 5.60
CA PRO A 54 7.61 0.94 6.89
C PRO A 54 7.95 -0.22 7.83
N GLN A 55 9.19 -0.23 8.34
CA GLN A 55 9.58 -1.17 9.37
C GLN A 55 8.64 -0.98 10.57
N PRO A 56 8.32 -2.07 11.29
CA PRO A 56 7.50 -1.95 12.49
C PRO A 56 8.08 -0.85 13.36
N LYS A 57 7.21 0.08 13.82
CA LYS A 57 7.63 1.23 14.64
C LYS A 57 8.41 0.79 15.88
N LEU A 58 8.27 -0.48 16.29
CA LEU A 58 8.95 -1.12 17.41
C LEU A 58 10.48 -1.20 17.29
N GLY A 59 11.08 -0.97 16.12
CA GLY A 59 12.54 -1.09 15.93
C GLY A 59 13.38 -0.41 17.02
N PRO A 60 13.16 0.89 17.34
CA PRO A 60 13.89 1.59 18.39
C PRO A 60 13.60 1.09 19.82
N TRP A 61 12.49 0.40 20.05
CA TRP A 61 12.05 -0.05 21.38
C TRP A 61 12.24 -1.54 21.61
N GLN A 62 12.74 -2.28 20.62
CA GLN A 62 12.82 -3.74 20.69
C GLN A 62 13.71 -4.21 21.86
N ALA A 63 14.89 -3.63 22.01
CA ALA A 63 15.80 -3.95 23.12
C ALA A 63 15.20 -3.60 24.50
N GLU A 64 14.47 -2.49 24.59
CA GLU A 64 13.78 -2.09 25.82
C GLU A 64 12.68 -3.07 26.19
N LEU A 65 11.89 -3.52 25.20
CA LEU A 65 10.82 -4.49 25.39
C LEU A 65 11.36 -5.87 25.76
N GLU A 66 12.45 -6.32 25.13
CA GLU A 66 13.16 -7.56 25.51
C GLU A 66 13.65 -7.48 26.97
N ARG A 67 14.30 -6.38 27.37
CA ARG A 67 14.72 -6.17 28.77
C ARG A 67 13.54 -6.20 29.75
N LEU A 68 12.42 -5.55 29.40
CA LEU A 68 11.22 -5.55 30.25
C LEU A 68 10.57 -6.93 30.34
N LEU A 69 10.60 -7.72 29.26
CA LEU A 69 10.10 -9.09 29.24
C LEU A 69 10.96 -10.00 30.13
N GLU A 70 12.29 -9.95 30.00
CA GLU A 70 13.21 -10.71 30.88
C GLU A 70 13.03 -10.34 32.35
N ALA A 71 12.92 -9.04 32.65
CA ALA A 71 12.66 -8.56 34.00
C ALA A 71 11.29 -9.05 34.52
N ASN A 72 10.28 -9.16 33.65
CA ASN A 72 8.98 -9.69 34.01
C ASN A 72 9.00 -11.21 34.21
N GLU A 73 9.76 -11.98 33.43
CA GLU A 73 9.94 -13.41 33.67
C GLU A 73 10.59 -13.67 35.04
N GLY A 74 11.60 -12.89 35.42
CA GLY A 74 12.18 -12.93 36.77
C GLY A 74 11.20 -12.54 37.87
N LYS A 75 10.24 -11.64 37.58
CA LYS A 75 9.18 -11.23 38.51
C LYS A 75 7.98 -12.18 38.55
N ARG A 76 7.73 -13.00 37.51
CA ARG A 76 6.67 -14.03 37.54
C ARG A 76 6.94 -15.10 38.60
N GLY A 77 8.20 -15.32 38.97
CA GLY A 77 8.55 -16.11 40.16
C GLY A 77 8.19 -15.44 41.49
N GLN A 78 8.14 -14.11 41.54
CA GLN A 78 7.88 -13.33 42.76
C GLN A 78 6.40 -12.90 42.91
N GLN A 79 5.67 -12.70 41.81
CA GLN A 79 4.27 -12.24 41.84
C GLN A 79 3.24 -13.38 41.77
N ALA A 80 3.63 -14.61 41.39
CA ALA A 80 2.73 -15.77 41.45
C ALA A 80 2.47 -16.26 42.89
N LEU A 81 3.23 -15.79 43.88
CA LEU A 81 3.09 -16.16 45.30
C LEU A 81 2.41 -15.06 46.16
N GLY A 82 1.92 -13.98 45.56
CA GLY A 82 1.40 -12.81 46.29
C GLY A 82 -0.07 -12.48 46.05
N GLY A 83 -0.87 -13.42 45.53
CA GLY A 83 -2.23 -13.13 45.08
C GLY A 83 -3.25 -14.24 45.34
N LEU A 84 -3.21 -14.89 46.51
CA LEU A 84 -4.29 -15.75 47.03
C LEU A 84 -4.29 -15.72 48.56
N THR A 85 -4.83 -14.65 49.14
CA THR A 85 -5.56 -14.58 50.43
C THR A 85 -6.25 -13.23 50.51
#